data_AF-A0A924GS44-F1
#
_entry.id   AF-A0A924GS44-F1
#
_cell.length_a   1.000
_cell.length_b   1.000
_cell.length_c   1.000
_cell.angle_alpha   90.00
_cell.angle_beta   90.00
_cell.angle_gamma   90.00
#
_symmetry.space_group_name_H-M   'P 1'
#
loop_
_entity.id
_entity.type
_entity.pdbx_description
1 polymer ?
#
loop_
_entity_poly.entity_id
_entity_poly.type
_entity_poly.pdbx_seq_one_letter_code
_entity_poly.pdbx_strand_id
1 'polypeptide(L)'
;MKRRDLIKFSLALSATSVLPVAWAHHGWSSFDQDRPIYLEGKLTKSLWQNPHAELEIEVLAGQKLPPDLAQRALPSQTAPVDGKALLAKAVLPTRKDTRWEIELAPLTRLLAWKLAEIKPGTQISVLGFTLAGEKGEAVLRAEYLFVDGKVYGLRSSPA
;
A
#
# COMPACT_ATOMS: atom_id res chain seq x y z
N MET A 1 -12.54 38.24 58.90
CA MET A 1 -11.26 37.50 58.94
C MET A 1 -11.49 36.09 58.39
N LYS A 2 -10.60 35.63 57.48
CA LYS A 2 -10.43 34.27 56.91
C LYS A 2 -11.57 33.79 55.97
N ARG A 3 -11.49 33.96 54.63
CA ARG A 3 -10.70 33.23 53.60
C ARG A 3 -10.74 31.71 53.76
N ARG A 4 -11.02 31.02 52.64
CA ARG A 4 -10.50 29.73 52.12
C ARG A 4 -11.63 28.87 51.52
N ASP A 5 -11.57 28.20 50.38
CA ASP A 5 -10.77 28.23 49.16
C ASP A 5 -11.57 27.35 48.18
N LEU A 6 -11.99 27.89 47.01
CA LEU A 6 -12.52 27.06 45.93
C LEU A 6 -11.32 26.52 45.13
N ILE A 7 -10.99 25.24 45.27
CA ILE A 7 -10.08 24.57 44.34
C ILE A 7 -10.94 23.99 43.21
N LYS A 8 -11.07 24.75 42.13
CA LYS A 8 -11.56 24.23 40.85
C LYS A 8 -10.37 23.57 40.15
N PHE A 9 -10.29 22.24 40.25
CA PHE A 9 -9.40 21.47 39.38
C PHE A 9 -9.93 21.58 37.94
N SER A 10 -9.31 22.43 37.14
CA SER A 10 -9.53 22.45 35.69
C SER A 10 -8.46 21.58 35.06
N LEU A 11 -8.79 20.30 34.82
CA LEU A 11 -7.96 19.44 33.99
C LEU A 11 -8.37 19.64 32.53
N ALA A 12 -7.78 20.64 31.88
CA ALA A 12 -7.89 20.80 30.43
C ALA A 12 -6.83 19.90 29.76
N LEU A 13 -7.14 18.61 29.61
CA LEU A 13 -6.37 17.72 28.74
C LEU A 13 -6.96 17.83 27.33
N SER A 14 -6.53 18.84 26.58
CA SER A 14 -6.76 18.91 25.14
C SER A 14 -5.80 17.95 24.44
N ALA A 15 -6.10 16.65 24.53
CA ALA A 15 -5.50 15.66 23.65
C ALA A 15 -6.17 15.82 22.28
N THR A 16 -5.57 16.62 21.41
CA THR A 16 -5.92 16.67 19.99
C THR A 16 -5.46 15.35 19.37
N SER A 17 -6.27 14.30 19.54
CA SER A 17 -6.12 13.05 18.84
C SER A 17 -6.31 13.34 17.35
N VAL A 18 -5.23 13.53 16.61
CA VAL A 18 -5.25 13.43 15.16
C VAL A 18 -5.48 11.95 14.86
N LEU A 19 -6.75 11.56 14.85
CA LEU A 19 -7.13 10.24 14.35
C LEU A 19 -6.67 10.20 12.90
N PRO A 20 -5.85 9.21 12.49
CA PRO A 20 -5.61 9.00 11.09
C PRO A 20 -6.98 8.82 10.44
N VAL A 21 -7.24 9.62 9.41
CA VAL A 21 -8.44 9.47 8.59
C VAL A 21 -8.32 8.08 8.00
N ALA A 22 -9.04 7.11 8.57
CA ALA A 22 -9.15 5.79 7.99
C ALA A 22 -9.96 5.97 6.71
N TRP A 23 -9.25 6.19 5.59
CA TRP A 23 -9.88 6.16 4.29
C TRP A 23 -10.37 4.74 4.07
N ALA A 24 -11.69 4.60 3.96
CA ALA A 24 -12.29 3.39 3.49
C ALA A 24 -11.94 3.27 2.00
N HIS A 25 -10.88 2.53 1.66
CA HIS A 25 -10.67 2.12 0.28
C HIS A 25 -11.75 1.07 -0.05
N HIS A 26 -12.85 1.55 -0.64
CA HIS A 26 -14.11 0.82 -0.94
C HIS A 26 -13.94 -0.30 -1.98
N GLY A 27 -13.12 -1.30 -1.65
CA GLY A 27 -12.82 -2.43 -2.51
C GLY A 27 -12.14 -2.03 -3.83
N TRP A 28 -11.94 -3.03 -4.68
CA TRP A 28 -11.24 -2.86 -5.96
C TRP A 28 -11.96 -1.93 -6.95
N SER A 29 -13.27 -1.72 -6.81
CA SER A 29 -14.07 -0.88 -7.71
C SER A 29 -13.71 0.61 -7.65
N SER A 30 -13.06 1.06 -6.58
CA SER A 30 -12.59 2.45 -6.48
C SER A 30 -11.35 2.72 -7.34
N PHE A 31 -10.65 1.68 -7.76
CA PHE A 31 -9.38 1.79 -8.47
C PHE A 31 -9.55 1.57 -9.97
N ASP A 32 -8.73 2.27 -10.75
CA ASP A 32 -8.65 2.11 -12.20
C ASP A 32 -7.85 0.86 -12.53
N GLN A 33 -8.58 -0.26 -12.67
CA GLN A 33 -8.00 -1.57 -12.95
C GLN A 33 -7.55 -1.75 -14.40
N ASP A 34 -7.88 -0.80 -15.29
CA ASP A 34 -7.46 -0.83 -16.69
C ASP A 34 -6.06 -0.23 -16.89
N ARG A 35 -5.54 0.49 -15.89
CA ARG A 35 -4.24 1.16 -15.93
C ARG A 35 -3.33 0.73 -14.77
N PRO A 36 -2.70 -0.45 -14.84
CA PRO A 36 -1.77 -0.90 -13.81
C PRO A 36 -0.53 0.00 -13.74
N ILE A 37 -0.22 0.44 -12.52
CA ILE A 37 0.94 1.27 -12.19
C ILE A 37 2.04 0.39 -11.60
N TYR A 38 3.26 0.58 -12.09
CA TYR A 38 4.47 0.00 -11.52
C TYR A 38 5.23 1.05 -10.69
N LEU A 39 5.53 0.72 -9.44
CA LEU A 39 6.40 1.50 -8.56
C LEU A 39 7.55 0.63 -8.07
N GLU A 40 8.73 1.23 -7.96
CA GLU A 40 9.89 0.63 -7.32
C GLU A 40 10.46 1.62 -6.31
N GLY A 41 10.71 1.15 -5.09
CA GLY A 41 11.04 2.04 -4.00
C GLY A 41 11.53 1.34 -2.74
N LYS A 42 12.12 2.14 -1.86
CA LYS A 42 12.61 1.69 -0.56
C LYS A 42 11.53 1.93 0.49
N LEU A 43 11.23 0.91 1.29
CA LEU A 43 10.28 1.05 2.39
C LEU A 43 10.79 2.05 3.44
N THR A 44 9.93 2.97 3.85
CA THR A 44 10.16 3.91 4.95
C THR A 44 9.34 3.54 6.18
N LYS A 45 8.17 2.92 5.99
CA LYS A 45 7.25 2.50 7.07
C LYS A 45 6.56 1.20 6.71
N SER A 46 6.27 0.41 7.74
CA SER A 46 5.46 -0.81 7.65
C SER A 46 4.43 -0.80 8.77
N LEU A 47 3.16 -0.99 8.41
CA LEU A 47 2.05 -1.07 9.35
C LEU A 47 1.34 -2.42 9.14
N TRP A 48 1.71 -3.39 9.98
CA TRP A 48 1.29 -4.78 9.82
C TRP A 48 0.12 -5.13 10.75
N GLN A 49 -1.04 -4.54 10.50
CA GLN A 49 -2.22 -4.69 11.35
C GLN A 49 -3.51 -4.89 10.52
N ASN A 50 -4.65 -5.08 11.19
CA ASN A 50 -5.95 -5.13 10.53
C ASN A 50 -6.50 -3.70 10.32
N PRO A 51 -7.31 -3.44 9.28
CA PRO A 51 -7.93 -4.40 8.34
C PRO A 51 -7.01 -4.88 7.20
N HIS A 52 -6.00 -4.09 6.82
CA HIS A 52 -5.01 -4.43 5.80
C HIS A 52 -3.64 -4.00 6.28
N ALA A 53 -2.59 -4.66 5.80
CA ALA A 53 -1.25 -4.10 5.98
C ALA A 53 -1.03 -2.95 5.00
N GLU A 54 -0.31 -1.94 5.46
CA GLU A 54 0.06 -0.77 4.66
C GLU A 54 1.57 -0.62 4.71
N LEU A 55 2.16 -0.28 3.57
CA LEU A 55 3.56 0.10 3.48
C LEU A 55 3.65 1.54 3.03
N GLU A 56 4.73 2.20 3.41
CA GLU A 56 5.11 3.45 2.79
C GLU A 56 6.46 3.26 2.11
N ILE A 57 6.56 3.78 0.89
CA ILE A 57 7.80 3.73 0.12
C ILE A 57 8.22 5.13 -0.30
N GLU A 58 9.53 5.30 -0.39
CA GLU A 58 10.15 6.34 -1.20
C GLU A 58 10.49 5.74 -2.58
N VAL A 59 9.82 6.27 -3.61
CA VAL A 59 9.96 5.84 -5.01
C VAL A 59 11.31 6.26 -5.56
N LEU A 60 11.94 5.37 -6.32
CA LEU A 60 13.22 5.64 -6.96
C LEU A 60 13.10 6.77 -7.98
N ALA A 61 13.93 7.79 -7.82
CA ALA A 61 14.01 8.90 -8.77
C ALA A 61 14.41 8.40 -10.17
N GLY A 62 13.66 8.79 -11.18
CA GLY A 62 13.92 8.40 -12.57
C GLY A 62 13.66 6.92 -12.87
N GLN A 63 12.83 6.24 -12.06
CA GLN A 63 12.43 4.86 -12.31
C GLN A 63 11.94 4.67 -13.75
N LYS A 64 12.27 3.51 -14.33
CA LYS A 64 11.81 3.06 -15.64
C LYS A 64 11.11 1.72 -15.45
N LEU A 65 10.20 1.38 -16.37
CA LEU A 65 9.68 0.02 -16.40
C LEU A 65 10.84 -0.96 -16.66
N PRO A 66 10.96 -2.04 -15.87
CA PRO A 66 11.91 -3.09 -16.16
C PRO A 66 11.63 -3.69 -17.54
N PRO A 67 12.64 -3.91 -18.40
CA PRO A 67 12.45 -4.44 -19.74
C PRO A 67 11.92 -5.89 -19.74
N ASP A 68 12.11 -6.61 -18.64
CA ASP A 68 11.65 -7.98 -18.40
C ASP A 68 10.26 -8.05 -17.74
N LEU A 69 9.65 -6.91 -17.41
CA LEU A 69 8.44 -6.87 -16.57
C LEU A 69 7.31 -7.73 -17.15
N ALA A 70 7.05 -7.64 -18.45
CA ALA A 70 5.98 -8.37 -19.13
C ALA A 70 6.21 -9.89 -19.20
N GLN A 71 7.42 -10.35 -18.91
CA GLN A 71 7.83 -11.76 -18.98
C GLN A 71 7.98 -12.40 -17.60
N ARG A 72 7.83 -11.62 -16.51
CA ARG A 72 8.01 -12.14 -15.15
C ARG A 72 6.99 -13.25 -14.87
N ALA A 73 7.49 -14.34 -14.27
CA ALA A 73 6.63 -15.41 -13.78
C ALA A 73 5.81 -14.89 -12.59
N LEU A 74 4.51 -15.19 -12.60
CA LEU A 74 3.57 -14.80 -11.56
C LEU A 74 3.00 -16.05 -10.88
N PRO A 75 2.78 -16.02 -9.56
CA PRO A 75 2.22 -17.16 -8.86
C PRO A 75 0.73 -17.32 -9.18
N SER A 76 0.25 -18.57 -9.15
CA SER A 76 -1.16 -18.88 -9.35
C SER A 76 -2.00 -18.36 -8.18
N GLN A 77 -3.18 -17.87 -8.51
CA GLN A 77 -4.17 -17.31 -7.59
C GLN A 77 -5.48 -18.07 -7.74
N THR A 78 -6.24 -18.22 -6.65
CA THR A 78 -7.59 -18.81 -6.74
C THR A 78 -8.54 -17.96 -7.57
N ALA A 79 -8.36 -16.65 -7.60
CA ALA A 79 -9.02 -15.77 -8.54
C ALA A 79 -8.35 -15.86 -9.93
N PRO A 80 -9.13 -15.84 -11.03
CA PRO A 80 -8.60 -15.92 -12.39
C PRO A 80 -8.03 -14.56 -12.83
N VAL A 81 -6.85 -14.21 -12.31
CA VAL A 81 -6.16 -12.97 -12.66
C VAL A 81 -5.30 -13.18 -13.91
N ASP A 82 -5.56 -12.43 -14.97
CA ASP A 82 -4.67 -12.36 -16.13
C ASP A 82 -3.46 -11.46 -15.83
N GLY A 83 -2.57 -11.97 -14.98
CA GLY A 83 -1.39 -11.22 -14.55
C GLY A 83 -0.44 -10.88 -15.69
N LYS A 84 -0.37 -11.71 -16.74
CA LYS A 84 0.47 -11.44 -17.92
C LYS A 84 -0.03 -10.20 -18.67
N ALA A 85 -1.35 -10.09 -18.88
CA ALA A 85 -1.92 -8.89 -19.48
C ALA A 85 -1.69 -7.65 -18.61
N LEU A 86 -1.77 -7.77 -17.28
CA LEU A 86 -1.50 -6.66 -16.37
C LEU A 86 -0.05 -6.18 -16.44
N LEU A 87 0.93 -7.10 -16.42
CA LEU A 87 2.34 -6.76 -16.57
C LEU A 87 2.64 -6.10 -17.92
N ALA A 88 2.01 -6.57 -19.01
CA ALA A 88 2.18 -6.00 -20.34
C ALA A 88 1.58 -4.58 -20.48
N LYS A 89 0.53 -4.27 -19.72
CA LYS A 89 -0.12 -2.95 -19.68
C LYS A 89 0.50 -1.98 -18.67
N ALA A 90 1.47 -2.42 -17.88
CA ALA A 90 2.04 -1.64 -16.80
C ALA A 90 2.60 -0.30 -17.32
N VAL A 91 2.31 0.77 -16.60
CA VAL A 91 2.85 2.11 -16.87
C VAL A 91 3.45 2.72 -15.60
N LEU A 92 4.23 3.78 -15.78
CA LEU A 92 4.71 4.60 -14.66
C LEU A 92 3.60 5.60 -14.24
N PRO A 93 3.59 6.05 -12.98
CA PRO A 93 2.70 7.14 -12.58
C PRO A 93 3.04 8.42 -13.35
N THR A 94 2.02 9.26 -13.55
CA THR A 94 2.15 10.60 -14.14
C THR A 94 2.40 11.68 -13.10
N ARG A 95 2.01 11.42 -11.84
CA ARG A 95 2.31 12.28 -10.70
C ARG A 95 3.79 12.22 -10.28
N LYS A 96 4.23 13.22 -9.50
CA LYS A 96 5.65 13.44 -9.15
C LYS A 96 5.97 13.19 -7.67
N ASP A 97 4.99 12.74 -6.90
CA ASP A 97 5.15 12.40 -5.50
C ASP A 97 6.22 11.32 -5.34
N THR A 98 7.14 11.56 -4.41
CA THR A 98 8.22 10.62 -4.10
C THR A 98 7.82 9.63 -3.02
N ARG A 99 6.84 9.97 -2.17
CA ARG A 99 6.32 9.12 -1.10
C ARG A 99 4.98 8.54 -1.50
N TRP A 100 4.85 7.22 -1.38
CA TRP A 100 3.63 6.51 -1.72
C TRP A 100 3.21 5.57 -0.59
N GLU A 101 1.90 5.51 -0.37
CA GLU A 101 1.28 4.48 0.45
C GLU A 101 0.89 3.29 -0.43
N ILE A 102 1.26 2.09 -0.01
CA ILE A 102 0.94 0.85 -0.68
C ILE A 102 -0.04 0.08 0.19
N GLU A 103 -1.29 -0.03 -0.26
CA GLU A 103 -2.32 -0.84 0.39
C GLU A 103 -2.12 -2.32 -0.02
N LEU A 104 -1.77 -3.17 0.94
CA LEU A 104 -1.65 -4.62 0.72
C LEU A 104 -2.99 -5.34 0.94
N ALA A 105 -2.96 -6.67 0.86
CA ALA A 105 -4.10 -7.49 1.22
C ALA A 105 -4.35 -7.53 2.76
N PRO A 106 -5.54 -7.97 3.21
CA PRO A 106 -5.77 -8.29 4.61
C PRO A 106 -4.75 -9.29 5.16
N LEU A 107 -4.42 -9.19 6.46
CA LEU A 107 -3.42 -10.03 7.11
C LEU A 107 -3.65 -11.53 6.91
N THR A 108 -4.90 -11.98 6.91
CA THR A 108 -5.25 -13.39 6.65
C THR A 108 -4.76 -13.88 5.28
N ARG A 109 -4.82 -13.01 4.26
CA ARG A 109 -4.29 -13.33 2.92
C ARG A 109 -2.78 -13.29 2.90
N LEU A 110 -2.15 -12.32 3.56
CA LEU A 110 -0.69 -12.26 3.66
C LEU A 110 -0.14 -13.52 4.36
N LEU A 111 -0.82 -13.99 5.41
CA LEU A 111 -0.53 -15.25 6.07
C LEU A 111 -0.70 -16.47 5.16
N ALA A 112 -1.76 -16.52 4.34
CA ALA A 112 -1.96 -17.60 3.36
C ALA A 112 -0.80 -17.66 2.34
N TRP A 113 -0.27 -16.50 1.94
CA TRP A 113 0.93 -16.36 1.12
C TRP A 113 2.24 -16.60 1.86
N LYS A 114 2.19 -16.79 3.19
CA LYS A 114 3.37 -16.87 4.07
C LYS A 114 4.30 -15.66 3.92
N LEU A 115 3.73 -14.49 3.59
CA LEU A 115 4.46 -13.25 3.52
C LEU A 115 4.66 -12.72 4.94
N ALA A 116 5.92 -12.66 5.38
CA ALA A 116 6.30 -12.00 6.62
C ALA A 116 6.19 -10.48 6.48
N GLU A 117 6.09 -9.79 7.61
CA GLU A 117 6.15 -8.33 7.64
C GLU A 117 7.45 -7.83 6.98
N ILE A 118 7.29 -6.95 5.99
CA ILE A 118 8.41 -6.29 5.32
C ILE A 118 8.89 -5.14 6.20
N LYS A 119 10.19 -5.08 6.46
CA LYS A 119 10.77 -4.08 7.37
C LYS A 119 11.20 -2.82 6.63
N PRO A 120 11.16 -1.64 7.28
CA PRO A 120 11.76 -0.43 6.75
C PRO A 120 13.19 -0.66 6.25
N GLY A 121 13.53 -0.04 5.13
CA GLY A 121 14.82 -0.21 4.45
C GLY A 121 14.82 -1.27 3.35
N THR A 122 13.81 -2.13 3.27
CA THR A 122 13.69 -3.15 2.23
C THR A 122 13.37 -2.52 0.88
N GLN A 123 14.04 -2.96 -0.18
CA GLN A 123 13.70 -2.59 -1.56
C GLN A 123 12.54 -3.47 -2.05
N ILE A 124 11.50 -2.84 -2.56
CA ILE A 124 10.38 -3.55 -3.18
C ILE A 124 10.07 -2.97 -4.55
N SER A 125 9.38 -3.76 -5.36
CA SER A 125 8.58 -3.23 -6.45
C SER A 125 7.16 -3.74 -6.36
N VAL A 126 6.21 -2.96 -6.85
CA VAL A 126 4.80 -3.26 -6.78
C VAL A 126 4.13 -2.93 -8.10
N LEU A 127 3.28 -3.84 -8.56
CA LEU A 127 2.29 -3.57 -9.59
C LEU A 127 0.94 -3.44 -8.90
N GLY A 128 0.18 -2.40 -9.20
CA GLY A 128 -1.15 -2.23 -8.65
C GLY A 128 -1.91 -1.10 -9.31
N PHE A 129 -2.91 -0.57 -8.61
CA PHE A 129 -3.83 0.39 -9.19
C PHE A 129 -4.00 1.60 -8.29
N THR A 130 -4.19 2.75 -8.92
CA THR A 130 -4.52 4.02 -8.26
C THR A 130 -5.98 4.37 -8.54
N LEU A 131 -6.46 5.47 -7.95
CA LEU A 131 -7.74 6.05 -8.38
C LEU A 131 -7.65 6.51 -9.85
N ALA A 132 -8.80 6.61 -10.51
CA ALA A 132 -8.89 7.04 -11.90
C ALA A 132 -8.23 8.40 -12.13
N GLY A 133 -7.32 8.45 -13.10
CA GLY A 133 -6.51 9.64 -13.39
C GLY A 133 -5.52 10.02 -12.28
N GLU A 134 -5.15 9.08 -11.40
CA GLU A 134 -4.23 9.28 -10.26
C GLU A 134 -4.69 10.39 -9.29
N LYS A 135 -6.01 10.64 -9.25
CA LYS A 135 -6.60 11.69 -8.41
C LYS A 135 -6.44 11.40 -6.93
N GLY A 136 -6.32 12.47 -6.14
CA GLY A 136 -6.16 12.38 -4.70
C GLY A 136 -4.76 11.93 -4.33
N GLU A 137 -4.67 11.03 -3.39
CA GLU A 137 -3.45 10.80 -2.62
C GLU A 137 -2.58 9.73 -3.27
N ALA A 138 -1.29 9.73 -2.95
CA ALA A 138 -0.29 8.85 -3.56
C ALA A 138 -0.44 7.42 -3.03
N VAL A 139 -1.59 6.80 -3.27
CA VAL A 139 -1.94 5.47 -2.83
C VAL A 139 -1.95 4.50 -4.00
N LEU A 140 -1.42 3.31 -3.78
CA LEU A 140 -1.47 2.23 -4.74
C LEU A 140 -1.98 0.97 -4.05
N ARG A 141 -3.08 0.41 -4.53
CA ARG A 141 -3.56 -0.90 -4.10
C ARG A 141 -2.81 -1.98 -4.83
N ALA A 142 -2.06 -2.78 -4.10
CA ALA A 142 -1.14 -3.74 -4.67
C ALA A 142 -1.89 -4.96 -5.26
N GLU A 143 -1.60 -5.28 -6.52
CA GLU A 143 -2.03 -6.49 -7.21
C GLU A 143 -0.94 -7.56 -7.15
N TYR A 144 0.31 -7.16 -7.42
CA TYR A 144 1.50 -7.98 -7.24
C TYR A 144 2.56 -7.23 -6.47
N LEU A 145 3.14 -7.91 -5.48
CA LEU A 145 4.29 -7.43 -4.72
C LEU A 145 5.51 -8.28 -5.06
N PHE A 146 6.63 -7.63 -5.35
CA PHE A 146 7.93 -8.24 -5.60
C PHE A 146 8.89 -7.82 -4.49
N VAL A 147 9.42 -8.79 -3.75
CA VAL A 147 10.35 -8.56 -2.64
C VAL A 147 11.22 -9.80 -2.44
N ASP A 148 12.51 -9.60 -2.21
CA ASP A 148 13.50 -10.68 -1.97
C ASP A 148 13.46 -11.82 -3.01
N GLY A 149 13.34 -11.46 -4.29
CA GLY A 149 13.27 -12.42 -5.40
C GLY A 149 11.98 -13.26 -5.46
N LYS A 150 11.00 -12.96 -4.59
CA LYS A 150 9.68 -13.60 -4.58
C LYS A 150 8.62 -12.68 -5.12
N VAL A 151 7.54 -13.28 -5.61
CA VAL A 151 6.37 -12.57 -6.12
C VAL A 151 5.13 -13.07 -5.37
N TYR A 152 4.29 -12.14 -4.95
CA TYR A 152 3.06 -12.42 -4.22
C TYR A 152 1.87 -11.82 -4.96
N GLY A 153 0.84 -12.63 -5.25
CA GLY A 153 -0.43 -12.14 -5.77
C GLY A 153 -1.33 -11.68 -4.62
N LEU A 154 -1.81 -10.44 -4.64
CA LEU A 154 -2.51 -9.84 -3.51
C LEU A 154 -4.03 -9.74 -3.71
N ARG A 155 -4.52 -10.14 -4.89
CA ARG A 155 -5.96 -10.22 -5.18
C ARG A 155 -6.66 -11.32 -4.41
N SER A 156 -6.08 -12.51 -4.38
CA SER A 156 -6.66 -13.67 -3.70
C SER A 156 -5.60 -14.53 -3.03
N SER A 157 -6.04 -15.61 -2.39
CA SER A 157 -5.15 -16.61 -1.83
C SER A 157 -4.37 -17.35 -2.94
N PRO A 158 -3.23 -18.00 -2.60
CA PRO A 158 -2.55 -18.93 -3.50
C PRO A 158 -3.51 -20.03 -3.96
N ALA A 159 -3.37 -20.45 -5.23
CA ALA A 159 -4.09 -21.60 -5.79
C ALA A 159 -3.48 -22.94 -5.33
#